data_AF-A0A3B6AQC5-F1
#
_entry.id   AF-A0A3B6AQC5-F1
#
_cell.length_a   1.000
_cell.length_b   1.000
_cell.length_c   1.000
_cell.angle_alpha   90.00
_cell.angle_beta   90.00
_cell.angle_gamma   90.00
#
_symmetry.space_group_name_H-M   'P 1'
#
loop_
_entity.id
_entity.type
_entity.pdbx_description
1 polymer ?
#
loop_
_entity_poly.entity_id
_entity_poly.type
_entity_poly.pdbx_seq_one_letter_code
_entity_poly.pdbx_strand_id
1 'polypeptide(L)' 'MSAPNLETIRIRGCWGLTRLPSVSSSTTKRPKVDCEKDWWDNLKWDGLEANHAPSLYEPRHSRYYKAHLPRCTVLR' A
#
# COMPACT_ATOMS: atom_id res chain seq x y z
N MET A 1 2.54 -15.87 1.51
CA MET A 1 2.88 -15.41 0.14
C MET A 1 4.11 -14.53 0.27
N SER A 2 5.18 -14.87 -0.44
CA SER A 2 6.49 -14.21 -0.29
C SER A 2 6.94 -13.66 -1.64
N ALA A 3 7.39 -12.41 -1.67
CA ALA A 3 7.82 -11.72 -2.89
C ALA A 3 9.21 -11.11 -2.67
N PRO A 4 10.30 -11.90 -2.84
CA PRO A 4 11.64 -11.48 -2.47
C PRO A 4 12.22 -10.35 -3.35
N ASN A 5 11.84 -10.30 -4.63
CA ASN A 5 12.35 -9.32 -5.61
C ASN A 5 11.32 -8.22 -5.93
N LEU A 6 10.48 -7.85 -4.97
CA LEU A 6 9.40 -6.90 -5.20
C LEU A 6 9.93 -5.46 -5.22
N GLU A 7 9.77 -4.76 -6.35
CA GLU A 7 10.27 -3.38 -6.52
C GLU A 7 9.18 -2.32 -6.32
N THR A 8 7.97 -2.55 -6.85
CA THR A 8 6.87 -1.58 -6.79
C THR A 8 5.53 -2.28 -6.67
N ILE A 9 4.70 -1.82 -5.73
CA ILE A 9 3.30 -2.22 -5.56
C ILE A 9 2.43 -1.00 -5.87
N ARG A 10 1.40 -1.17 -6.69
CA ARG A 10 0.40 -0.13 -6.94
C ARG A 10 -0.96 -0.66 -6.55
N ILE A 11 -1.56 -0.07 -5.52
CA ILE A 11 -2.89 -0.43 -5.03
C ILE A 11 -3.79 0.79 -5.17
N ARG A 12 -4.91 0.63 -5.89
CA ARG A 12 -5.94 1.65 -6.06
C ARG A 12 -7.32 1.01 -6.04
N GLY A 13 -8.19 1.46 -5.16
CA GLY A 13 -9.57 0.96 -5.04
C GLY A 13 -9.71 -0.44 -4.44
N CYS A 14 -8.62 -1.05 -3.95
CA CYS A 14 -8.64 -2.40 -3.37
C CYS A 14 -8.81 -2.35 -1.84
N TRP A 15 -9.99 -1.91 -1.38
CA TRP A 15 -10.29 -1.75 0.05
C TRP A 15 -10.35 -3.07 0.84
N GLY A 16 -10.63 -4.19 0.16
CA GLY A 16 -10.64 -5.52 0.80
C GLY A 16 -9.26 -6.14 0.99
N LEU A 17 -8.19 -5.52 0.48
CA LEU A 17 -6.83 -6.04 0.64
C LEU A 17 -6.30 -5.64 2.02
N THR A 18 -6.25 -6.57 2.96
CA THR A 18 -5.85 -6.27 4.34
C THR A 18 -4.41 -6.66 4.67
N ARG A 19 -3.70 -7.34 3.75
CA ARG A 19 -2.35 -7.89 3.99
C ARG A 19 -1.47 -7.74 2.75
N LEU A 20 -0.18 -7.51 2.96
CA LEU A 20 0.83 -7.42 1.91
C LEU A 20 1.70 -8.69 1.89
N PRO A 21 2.37 -9.01 0.77
CA PRO A 21 3.27 -10.14 0.73
C PRO A 21 4.54 -9.83 1.52
N SER A 22 5.02 -10.77 2.33
CA SER A 22 6.30 -10.62 3.05
C SER A 22 7.45 -10.37 2.06
N VAL A 23 8.27 -9.38 2.36
CA VAL A 23 9.40 -8.95 1.53
C VAL A 23 10.70 -9.34 2.22
N SER A 24 11.68 -9.79 1.43
CA SER A 24 12.97 -10.13 2.00
C SER A 24 13.67 -8.88 2.51
N SER A 25 14.13 -8.91 3.76
CA SER A 25 14.95 -7.85 4.37
C SER A 25 16.30 -7.67 3.66
N SER A 26 16.67 -8.59 2.77
CA SER A 26 17.92 -8.58 1.99
C SER A 26 17.91 -7.62 0.79
N THR A 27 16.76 -7.07 0.41
CA THR A 27 16.69 -6.21 -0.77
C THR A 27 17.19 -4.82 -0.40
N THR A 28 18.35 -4.41 -0.94
CA THR A 28 18.99 -3.10 -0.71
C THR A 28 18.06 -1.92 -1.00
N LYS A 29 16.96 -2.16 -1.73
CA LYS A 29 15.91 -1.19 -2.04
C LYS A 29 14.58 -1.65 -1.44
N ARG A 30 13.97 -0.79 -0.63
CA ARG A 30 12.62 -1.03 -0.09
C ARG A 30 11.58 -0.91 -1.22
N PRO A 31 10.62 -1.84 -1.31
CA PRO A 31 9.55 -1.75 -2.30
C PRO A 31 8.75 -0.47 -2.13
N LYS A 32 8.51 0.22 -3.24
CA LYS A 32 7.66 1.42 -3.27
C LYS A 32 6.21 1.01 -3.36
N VAL A 33 5.38 1.48 -2.44
CA VAL A 33 3.95 1.15 -2.41
C VAL A 33 3.12 2.39 -2.72
N ASP A 34 2.69 2.53 -3.98
CA ASP A 34 1.74 3.59 -4.38
C ASP A 34 0.35 3.19 -3.87
N CYS A 35 -0.11 3.84 -2.80
CA CYS A 35 -1.32 3.43 -2.11
C CYS A 35 -2.06 4.58 -1.43
N GLU A 36 -3.32 4.33 -1.11
CA GLU A 36 -4.20 5.26 -0.41
C GLU A 36 -3.86 5.26 1.09
N LYS A 37 -3.84 6.43 1.73
CA LYS A 37 -3.40 6.54 3.14
C LYS A 37 -4.31 5.76 4.08
N ASP A 38 -5.63 5.93 3.97
CA ASP A 38 -6.60 5.16 4.77
C ASP A 38 -6.40 3.65 4.60
N TRP A 39 -6.19 3.19 3.38
CA TRP A 39 -5.95 1.77 3.13
C TRP A 39 -4.65 1.29 3.81
N TRP A 40 -3.57 2.07 3.73
CA TRP A 40 -2.29 1.75 4.37
C TRP A 40 -2.41 1.67 5.90
N ASP A 41 -3.12 2.60 6.52
CA ASP A 41 -3.42 2.61 7.96
C ASP A 41 -4.28 1.40 8.40
N ASN A 42 -5.10 0.85 7.51
CA ASN A 42 -5.96 -0.32 7.78
C ASN A 42 -5.28 -1.69 7.52
N LEU A 43 -4.01 -1.71 7.07
CA LEU A 43 -3.29 -2.97 6.85
C LEU A 43 -2.99 -3.69 8.16
N LYS A 44 -3.17 -5.01 8.15
CA LYS A 44 -2.79 -5.90 9.26
C LYS A 44 -1.34 -6.34 9.08
N TRP A 45 -0.52 -6.08 10.08
CA TRP A 45 0.91 -6.43 10.07
C TRP A 45 1.19 -7.58 11.04
N ASP A 46 1.71 -8.70 10.53
CA ASP A 46 2.08 -9.87 11.33
C ASP A 46 3.37 -9.69 12.17
N GLY A 47 4.12 -8.59 11.96
CA GLY A 47 5.27 -8.21 12.77
C GLY A 47 6.62 -8.42 12.09
N LEU A 48 7.69 -7.96 12.76
CA LEU A 48 9.06 -8.01 12.22
C LEU A 48 9.59 -9.44 12.09
N GLU A 49 9.22 -10.32 13.02
CA GLU A 49 9.56 -11.76 13.04
C GLU A 49 9.15 -12.46 11.74
N ALA A 50 8.06 -12.01 11.10
CA ALA A 50 7.54 -12.56 9.84
C ALA A 50 8.05 -11.82 8.59
N ASN A 51 9.01 -10.88 8.74
CA ASN A 51 9.39 -9.91 7.70
C ASN A 51 8.16 -9.20 7.10
N HIS A 52 7.14 -8.95 7.93
CA HIS A 52 5.87 -8.37 7.52
C HIS A 52 5.57 -7.15 8.41
N ALA A 53 6.40 -6.11 8.23
CA ALA A 53 6.34 -4.86 8.98
C ALA A 53 6.26 -3.67 8.01
N PRO A 54 5.58 -2.58 8.39
CA PRO A 54 5.45 -1.38 7.54
C PRO A 54 6.80 -0.74 7.25
N SER A 55 7.77 -0.85 8.15
CA SER A 55 9.13 -0.31 8.01
C SER A 55 9.93 -0.91 6.85
N LEU A 56 9.49 -2.06 6.32
CA LEU A 56 10.14 -2.74 5.19
C LEU A 56 9.71 -2.15 3.85
N TYR A 57 8.70 -1.28 3.83
CA TYR A 57 8.16 -0.67 2.62
C TYR A 57 8.36 0.83 2.64
N GLU A 58 8.37 1.43 1.44
CA GLU A 58 8.31 2.86 1.26
C GLU A 58 6.92 3.23 0.72
N PRO A 59 5.95 3.56 1.59
CA PRO A 59 4.62 3.96 1.13
C PRO A 59 4.71 5.33 0.46
N ARG A 60 4.10 5.42 -0.72
CA ARG A 60 3.94 6.65 -1.48
C ARG A 60 2.47 6.95 -1.62
N HIS A 61 1.99 7.87 -0.79
CA HIS A 61 0.58 8.24 -0.81
C HIS A 61 0.29 9.21 -1.95
N SER A 62 -0.67 8.86 -2.81
CA SER A 62 -1.16 9.80 -3.82
C SER A 62 -1.89 10.94 -3.12
N ARG A 63 -1.50 12.20 -3.37
CA ARG A 63 -2.18 13.39 -2.80
C ARG A 63 -3.64 13.51 -3.26
N TYR A 64 -4.02 12.80 -4.32
CA TYR A 64 -5.32 12.93 -5.00
C TYR A 64 -6.36 11.90 -4.58
N TYR A 65 -6.06 10.93 -3.70
CA TYR A 65 -7.03 9.86 -3.40
C TYR A 65 -8.29 10.35 -2.67
N LYS A 66 -8.19 11.46 -1.91
CA LYS A 66 -9.32 12.17 -1.30
C LYS A 66 -9.66 13.47 -2.02
N ALA A 67 -9.19 13.68 -3.26
CA ALA A 67 -9.74 14.75 -4.07
C ALA A 67 -11.26 14.52 -4.10
N HIS A 68 -11.99 15.41 -3.43
CA HIS A 68 -13.42 15.29 -3.27
C HIS A 68 -13.99 15.48 -4.66
N LEU A 69 -14.15 14.37 -5.40
CA LEU A 69 -14.83 14.40 -6.69
C LEU A 69 -16.18 15.05 -6.38
N PRO A 70 -16.53 16.19 -6.99
CA PRO A 70 -17.82 16.79 -6.78
C PRO A 70 -18.85 15.71 -7.06
N ARG A 71 -19.51 15.23 -5.99
CA ARG A 71 -20.55 14.23 -6.07
C ARG A 71 -21.66 14.90 -6.87
N CYS A 72 -21.83 14.46 -8.11
CA CYS A 72 -22.82 14.94 -9.07
C CYS A 72 -22.53 16.32 -9.64
N THR A 73 -22.00 16.38 -10.87
CA THR A 73 -22.50 17.38 -11.81
C THR A 73 -23.83 16.83 -12.35
N VAL A 74 -24.94 17.39 -11.89
CA VAL A 74 -26.23 17.16 -12.55
C VAL A 74 -26.09 17.78 -13.94
N LEU A 75 -26.15 16.98 -15.00
CA LEU A 75 -26.35 17.52 -16.34
C LEU A 75 -27.74 18.15 -16.34
N ARG A 76 -27.80 19.46 -16.48
CA ARG A 76 -29.04 20.23 -16.54
C ARG A 76 -29.20 20.81 -17.93
#